data_AF-A0A7W6PDB7-F1
#
_entry.id   AF-A0A7W6PDB7-F1
#
_cell.length_a   1.000
_cell.length_b   1.000
_cell.length_c   1.000
_cell.angle_alpha   90.00
_cell.angle_beta   90.00
_cell.angle_gamma   90.00
#
_symmetry.space_group_name_H-M   'P 1'
#
loop_
_entity.id
_entity.type
_entity.pdbx_description
1 polymer ?
#
loop_
_entity_poly.entity_id
_entity_poly.type
_entity_poly.pdbx_seq_one_letter_code
_entity_poly.pdbx_strand_id
1 'polypeptide(L)'
;MSTETETYRDGIINLLQTIHEGTPVIEKAAEAMAKAIMDDKLIHVIGPGGHSNMGAEELLWRAGGLAPINAILDPGTNLIHGAKRSNVIERTPGYAKQVLDAYRVGKEPGEVIIIVNAYGVNAMSIDTVLEAK
;
A
#
# COMPACT_ATOMS: atom_id res chain seq x y z
N MET A 1 -34.43 8.11 -7.17
CA MET A 1 -33.22 7.32 -7.47
C MET A 1 -33.64 5.86 -7.59
N SER A 2 -32.85 4.99 -8.21
CA SER A 2 -33.16 3.56 -8.20
C SER A 2 -32.80 2.94 -6.85
N THR A 3 -33.47 1.85 -6.46
CA THR A 3 -33.16 1.11 -5.22
C THR A 3 -31.70 0.68 -5.17
N GLU A 4 -31.12 0.30 -6.32
CA GLU A 4 -29.71 -0.10 -6.45
C GLU A 4 -28.77 1.07 -6.16
N THR A 5 -29.11 2.27 -6.65
CA THR A 5 -28.30 3.48 -6.42
C THR A 5 -28.32 3.87 -4.95
N GLU A 6 -29.48 3.79 -4.30
CA GLU A 6 -29.62 4.06 -2.87
C GLU A 6 -28.85 3.04 -2.03
N THR A 7 -29.00 1.75 -2.34
CA THR A 7 -28.26 0.66 -1.69
C THR A 7 -26.75 0.85 -1.81
N TYR A 8 -26.25 1.20 -2.99
CA TYR A 8 -24.82 1.41 -3.22
C TYR A 8 -24.30 2.64 -2.46
N ARG A 9 -25.02 3.76 -2.51
CA ARG A 9 -24.68 4.98 -1.76
C ARG A 9 -24.60 4.68 -0.26
N ASP A 10 -25.62 4.05 0.28
CA ASP A 10 -25.70 3.77 1.73
C ASP A 10 -24.61 2.80 2.15
N GLY A 11 -24.27 1.82 1.30
CA GLY A 11 -23.12 0.95 1.49
C GLY A 11 -21.79 1.71 1.58
N ILE A 12 -21.55 2.67 0.68
CA ILE A 12 -20.34 3.52 0.71
C ILE A 12 -20.30 4.36 1.99
N ILE A 13 -21.40 5.01 2.35
CA ILE A 13 -21.48 5.86 3.55
C ILE A 13 -21.14 5.02 4.80
N ASN A 14 -21.71 3.82 4.91
CA ASN A 14 -21.43 2.93 6.02
C ASN A 14 -19.95 2.50 6.06
N LEU A 15 -19.33 2.22 4.92
CA LEU A 15 -17.89 1.93 4.86
C LEU A 15 -17.03 3.11 5.31
N LEU A 16 -17.37 4.33 4.88
CA LEU A 16 -16.67 5.54 5.30
C LEU A 16 -16.82 5.78 6.81
N GLN A 17 -17.99 5.49 7.38
CA GLN A 17 -18.21 5.56 8.82
C GLN A 17 -17.34 4.55 9.59
N THR A 18 -17.27 3.29 9.12
CA THR A 18 -16.37 2.28 9.72
C THR A 18 -14.91 2.70 9.66
N ILE A 19 -14.46 3.28 8.53
CA ILE A 19 -13.09 3.80 8.40
C ILE A 19 -12.85 4.94 9.40
N HIS A 20 -13.82 5.83 9.56
CA HIS A 20 -13.72 6.94 10.52
C HIS A 20 -13.59 6.45 11.96
N GLU A 21 -14.32 5.40 12.36
CA GLU A 21 -14.18 4.79 13.69
C GLU A 21 -12.79 4.18 13.92
N GLY A 22 -12.08 3.80 12.85
CA GLY A 22 -10.70 3.34 12.87
C GLY A 22 -9.63 4.42 13.02
N THR A 23 -10.01 5.71 13.18
CA THR A 23 -9.08 6.85 13.29
C THR A 23 -7.92 6.63 14.25
N PRO A 24 -8.09 6.08 15.47
CA PRO A 24 -6.96 5.89 16.40
C PRO A 24 -5.84 4.99 15.87
N VAL A 25 -6.14 4.07 14.94
CA VAL A 25 -5.12 3.21 14.30
C VAL A 25 -4.38 4.00 13.22
N ILE A 26 -5.10 4.83 12.46
CA ILE A 26 -4.54 5.71 11.44
C ILE A 26 -3.60 6.74 12.09
N GLU A 27 -4.00 7.34 13.21
CA GLU A 27 -3.18 8.29 13.97
C GLU A 27 -1.86 7.66 14.44
N LYS A 28 -1.89 6.44 14.96
CA LYS A 28 -0.66 5.70 15.35
C LYS A 28 0.26 5.43 14.16
N ALA A 29 -0.30 5.11 12.99
CA ALA A 29 0.49 4.93 11.78
C ALA A 29 1.11 6.27 11.32
N ALA A 30 0.36 7.36 11.41
CA ALA A 30 0.84 8.71 11.10
C ALA A 30 1.96 9.16 12.06
N GLU A 31 1.88 8.83 13.36
CA GLU A 31 2.95 9.09 14.33
C GLU A 31 4.24 8.35 13.95
N ALA A 32 4.15 7.08 13.55
CA ALA A 32 5.30 6.31 13.09
C ALA A 32 5.94 6.92 11.84
N MET A 33 5.12 7.33 10.86
CA MET A 33 5.60 8.04 9.66
C MET A 33 6.26 9.37 10.01
N ALA A 34 5.61 10.19 10.85
CA ALA A 34 6.13 11.50 11.25
C ALA A 34 7.48 11.36 11.96
N LYS A 35 7.61 10.36 12.84
CA LYS A 35 8.89 10.06 13.50
C LYS A 35 9.98 9.69 12.48
N ALA A 36 9.71 8.76 11.57
CA ALA A 36 10.66 8.36 10.55
C ALA A 36 11.11 9.55 9.69
N ILE A 37 10.17 10.42 9.30
CA ILE A 37 10.47 11.64 8.53
C ILE A 37 11.34 12.62 9.35
N MET A 38 11.06 12.82 10.64
CA MET A 38 11.90 13.66 11.51
C MET A 38 13.33 13.11 11.68
N ASP A 39 13.48 11.79 11.58
CA ASP A 39 14.76 11.09 11.63
C ASP A 39 15.45 10.99 10.24
N ASP A 40 15.00 11.81 9.26
CA ASP A 40 15.49 11.89 7.88
C ASP A 40 15.39 10.55 7.11
N LYS A 41 14.33 9.77 7.38
CA LYS A 41 14.03 8.50 6.72
C LYS A 41 12.93 8.65 5.67
N LEU A 42 12.99 7.75 4.68
CA LEU A 42 11.94 7.60 3.68
C LEU A 42 10.76 6.80 4.23
N ILE A 43 9.57 7.08 3.70
CA ILE A 43 8.41 6.22 3.82
C ILE A 43 8.25 5.43 2.53
N HIS A 44 8.36 4.11 2.62
CA HIS A 44 8.11 3.21 1.50
C HIS A 44 6.63 2.88 1.41
N VAL A 45 6.10 2.75 0.20
CA VAL A 45 4.70 2.33 0.00
C VAL A 45 4.65 1.30 -1.10
N ILE A 46 4.03 0.16 -0.83
CA ILE A 46 3.83 -0.90 -1.83
C ILE A 46 2.38 -1.37 -1.81
N GLY A 47 1.83 -1.54 -3.00
CA GLY A 47 0.51 -2.11 -3.22
C GLY A 47 0.60 -3.46 -3.90
N PRO A 48 1.04 -4.54 -3.24
CA PRO A 48 1.18 -5.84 -3.89
C PRO A 48 -0.17 -6.27 -4.43
N GLY A 49 -0.25 -6.58 -5.73
CA GLY A 49 -1.43 -7.18 -6.35
C GLY A 49 -2.48 -6.20 -6.86
N GLY A 50 -2.70 -6.24 -8.17
CA GLY A 50 -3.82 -5.62 -8.86
C GLY A 50 -4.04 -4.15 -8.52
N HIS A 51 -5.28 -3.80 -8.15
CA HIS A 51 -5.68 -2.43 -7.82
C HIS A 51 -5.04 -1.89 -6.54
N SER A 52 -4.43 -2.73 -5.69
CA SER A 52 -3.76 -2.23 -4.48
C SER A 52 -2.59 -1.31 -4.81
N ASN A 53 -2.02 -1.40 -6.01
CA ASN A 53 -1.04 -0.46 -6.54
C ASN A 53 -1.52 1.01 -6.49
N MET A 54 -2.83 1.25 -6.59
CA MET A 54 -3.40 2.60 -6.48
C MET A 54 -3.06 3.27 -5.15
N GLY A 55 -2.85 2.51 -4.07
CA GLY A 55 -2.45 3.07 -2.78
C GLY A 55 -1.02 3.65 -2.82
N ALA A 56 -0.11 3.03 -3.57
CA ALA A 56 1.22 3.57 -3.80
C ALA A 56 1.20 4.77 -4.76
N GLU A 57 0.37 4.69 -5.81
CA GLU A 57 0.18 5.77 -6.78
C GLU A 57 -0.43 7.02 -6.14
N GLU A 58 -1.41 6.88 -5.25
CA GLU A 58 -2.07 8.01 -4.58
C GLU A 58 -1.12 8.81 -3.67
N LEU A 59 -0.08 8.16 -3.15
CA LEU A 59 0.94 8.82 -2.32
C LEU A 59 2.12 9.37 -3.15
N LEU A 60 2.17 9.08 -4.45
CA LEU A 60 3.27 9.47 -5.33
C LEU A 60 2.97 10.77 -6.09
N TRP A 61 3.84 11.77 -5.91
CA TRP A 61 3.99 12.93 -6.82
C TRP A 61 2.71 13.72 -7.15
N ARG A 62 1.85 13.93 -6.15
CA ARG A 62 0.62 14.73 -6.27
C ARG A 62 0.68 16.05 -5.49
N ALA A 63 -0.17 17.00 -5.87
CA ALA A 63 -0.34 18.24 -5.11
C ALA A 63 -0.79 17.94 -3.67
N GLY A 64 -0.09 18.53 -2.70
CA GLY A 64 -0.29 18.27 -1.26
C GLY A 64 0.35 16.98 -0.75
N GLY A 65 1.04 16.21 -1.60
CA GLY A 65 1.77 15.01 -1.19
C GLY A 65 3.05 15.33 -0.42
N LEU A 66 3.45 14.40 0.45
CA LEU A 66 4.73 14.47 1.15
C LEU A 66 5.88 14.14 0.18
N ALA A 67 6.97 14.90 0.24
CA ALA A 67 8.16 14.65 -0.56
C ALA A 67 8.91 13.33 -0.23
N PRO A 68 9.06 12.90 1.05
CA PRO A 68 9.85 11.71 1.41
C PRO A 68 9.11 10.38 1.20
N ILE A 69 8.31 10.26 0.14
CA ILE A 69 7.61 9.02 -0.22
C ILE A 69 8.37 8.27 -1.32
N ASN A 70 8.73 7.02 -1.04
CA ASN A 70 9.26 6.07 -2.02
C ASN A 70 8.16 5.07 -2.41
N ALA A 71 7.39 5.40 -3.45
CA ALA A 71 6.34 4.52 -3.96
C ALA A 71 6.90 3.40 -4.84
N ILE A 72 6.58 2.17 -4.50
CA ILE A 72 7.03 0.95 -5.17
C ILE A 72 6.01 0.57 -6.25
N LEU A 73 6.26 1.04 -7.47
CA LEU A 73 5.43 0.79 -8.65
C LEU A 73 5.97 -0.40 -9.45
N ASP A 74 5.80 -1.60 -8.91
CA ASP A 74 6.30 -2.82 -9.55
C ASP A 74 5.48 -3.21 -10.80
N PRO A 75 6.11 -3.34 -11.99
CA PRO A 75 5.41 -3.75 -13.21
C PRO A 75 4.97 -5.22 -13.16
N GLY A 76 5.46 -6.03 -12.23
CA GLY A 76 5.02 -7.40 -12.01
C GLY A 76 3.57 -7.47 -11.56
N THR A 77 3.17 -6.60 -10.62
CA THR A 77 1.85 -6.63 -10.00
C THR A 77 0.89 -5.53 -10.43
N ASN A 78 1.33 -4.49 -11.14
CA ASN A 78 0.39 -3.49 -11.64
C ASN A 78 -0.51 -4.05 -12.78
N LEU A 79 -1.70 -3.45 -12.94
CA LEU A 79 -2.72 -3.96 -13.87
C LEU A 79 -2.51 -3.52 -15.32
N ILE A 80 -1.75 -2.45 -15.57
CA ILE A 80 -1.45 -1.96 -16.92
C ILE A 80 -0.69 -3.02 -17.74
N HIS A 81 0.03 -3.95 -17.09
CA HIS A 81 0.71 -5.08 -17.73
C HIS A 81 -0.09 -6.39 -17.69
N GLY A 82 -1.38 -6.34 -17.31
CA GLY A 82 -2.35 -7.44 -17.43
C GLY A 82 -2.80 -8.05 -16.11
N ALA A 83 -4.12 -8.12 -15.91
CA ALA A 83 -4.74 -8.58 -14.66
C ALA A 83 -4.39 -10.02 -14.27
N LYS A 84 -4.46 -10.97 -15.20
CA LYS A 84 -4.09 -12.37 -14.93
C LYS A 84 -2.61 -12.52 -14.61
N ARG A 85 -1.76 -11.74 -15.29
CA ARG A 85 -0.32 -11.74 -15.05
C ARG A 85 -0.02 -11.24 -13.64
N SER A 86 -0.60 -10.11 -13.25
CA SER A 86 -0.51 -9.55 -11.90
C SER A 86 -0.84 -10.61 -10.83
N ASN A 87 -1.94 -11.34 -10.97
CA ASN A 87 -2.33 -12.40 -10.02
C ASN A 87 -1.30 -13.54 -9.92
N VAL A 88 -0.69 -13.94 -11.04
CA VAL A 88 0.34 -14.99 -11.05
C VAL A 88 1.60 -14.48 -10.34
N ILE A 89 2.02 -13.25 -10.63
CA ILE A 89 3.20 -12.64 -10.02
C ILE A 89 3.01 -12.42 -8.52
N GLU A 90 1.88 -11.85 -8.09
CA GLU A 90 1.55 -11.60 -6.68
C GLU A 90 1.58 -12.90 -5.84
N ARG A 91 1.29 -14.04 -6.47
CA ARG A 91 1.28 -15.36 -5.84
C ARG A 91 2.61 -16.11 -5.93
N THR A 92 3.64 -15.51 -6.52
CA THR A 92 4.97 -16.11 -6.66
C THR A 92 5.77 -15.84 -5.38
N PRO A 93 6.13 -16.88 -4.58
CA PRO A 93 6.92 -16.69 -3.38
C PRO A 93 8.34 -16.18 -3.66
N GLY A 94 8.87 -15.37 -2.77
CA GLY A 94 10.19 -14.76 -2.85
C GLY A 94 10.28 -13.57 -3.82
N TYR A 95 9.20 -13.22 -4.52
CA TYR A 95 9.20 -12.13 -5.48
C TYR A 95 9.42 -10.76 -4.82
N ALA A 96 8.82 -10.54 -3.65
CA ALA A 96 8.88 -9.26 -2.94
C ALA A 96 10.33 -8.84 -2.64
N LYS A 97 11.21 -9.78 -2.27
CA LYS A 97 12.60 -9.46 -1.89
C LYS A 97 13.35 -8.67 -2.94
N GLN A 98 13.34 -9.14 -4.18
CA GLN A 98 14.06 -8.47 -5.27
C GLN A 98 13.41 -7.13 -5.64
N VAL A 99 12.10 -6.99 -5.47
CA VAL A 99 11.40 -5.72 -5.64
C VAL A 99 11.84 -4.73 -4.56
N LEU A 100 11.83 -5.12 -3.28
CA LEU A 100 12.28 -4.28 -2.17
C LEU A 100 13.75 -3.86 -2.33
N ASP A 101 14.62 -4.78 -2.75
CA ASP A 101 16.02 -4.49 -3.06
C ASP A 101 16.18 -3.44 -4.17
N ALA A 102 15.42 -3.57 -5.26
CA ALA A 102 15.45 -2.63 -6.39
C ALA A 102 15.00 -1.22 -5.99
N TYR A 103 14.03 -1.12 -5.08
CA TYR A 103 13.56 0.14 -4.50
C TYR A 103 14.36 0.60 -3.29
N ARG A 104 15.44 -0.11 -2.95
CA ARG A 104 16.36 0.20 -1.84
C ARG A 104 15.64 0.32 -0.49
N VAL A 105 14.65 -0.51 -0.24
CA VAL A 105 13.96 -0.59 1.05
C VAL A 105 14.87 -1.24 2.08
N GLY A 106 14.82 -0.77 3.33
CA GLY A 106 15.54 -1.39 4.46
C GLY A 106 17.04 -1.12 4.43
N LYS A 107 17.49 -0.05 3.77
CA LYS A 107 18.92 0.34 3.79
C LYS A 107 19.29 0.97 5.12
N GLU A 108 18.32 1.55 5.82
CA GLU A 108 18.53 2.18 7.12
C GLU A 108 17.54 1.61 8.16
N PRO A 109 18.01 1.26 9.37
CA PRO A 109 17.10 0.86 10.44
C PRO A 109 16.11 1.96 10.78
N GLY A 110 14.85 1.58 11.01
CA GLY A 110 13.77 2.51 11.38
C GLY A 110 13.04 3.17 10.20
N GLU A 111 13.37 2.81 8.96
CA GLU A 111 12.51 3.10 7.80
C GLU A 111 11.12 2.49 7.98
N VAL A 112 10.10 3.16 7.43
CA VAL A 112 8.69 2.73 7.53
C VAL A 112 8.21 2.27 6.17
N ILE A 113 7.46 1.16 6.13
CA ILE A 113 6.77 0.70 4.93
C ILE A 113 5.26 0.60 5.16
N ILE A 114 4.48 1.12 4.22
CA ILE A 114 3.04 0.96 4.13
C ILE A 114 2.74 -0.11 3.09
N ILE A 115 2.01 -1.14 3.51
CA ILE A 115 1.62 -2.27 2.65
C ILE A 115 0.12 -2.21 2.42
N VAL A 116 -0.28 -1.88 1.20
CA VAL A 116 -1.69 -1.77 0.81
C VAL A 116 -2.09 -3.07 0.12
N ASN A 117 -2.99 -3.86 0.73
CA ASN A 117 -3.57 -5.03 0.07
C ASN A 117 -4.97 -5.30 0.60
N ALA A 118 -5.91 -5.56 -0.31
CA ALA A 118 -7.31 -5.81 0.06
C ALA A 118 -7.55 -7.15 0.76
N TYR A 119 -6.66 -8.14 0.56
CA TYR A 119 -6.85 -9.52 1.02
C TYR A 119 -5.84 -9.92 2.09
N GLY A 120 -4.60 -9.47 2.00
CA GLY A 120 -3.49 -9.77 2.91
C GLY A 120 -2.96 -11.20 2.84
N VAL A 121 -3.39 -12.02 1.87
CA VAL A 121 -3.14 -13.49 1.87
C VAL A 121 -2.18 -14.00 0.80
N ASN A 122 -1.87 -13.20 -0.23
CA ASN A 122 -1.00 -13.67 -1.33
C ASN A 122 0.48 -13.55 -0.94
N ALA A 123 1.32 -14.38 -1.60
CA ALA A 123 2.74 -14.53 -1.28
C ALA A 123 3.49 -13.19 -1.22
N MET A 124 3.34 -12.32 -2.22
CA MET A 124 4.05 -11.04 -2.23
C MET A 124 3.69 -10.14 -1.04
N SER A 125 2.44 -10.14 -0.58
CA SER A 125 2.04 -9.36 0.61
C SER A 125 2.71 -9.90 1.87
N ILE A 126 2.67 -11.23 2.04
CA ILE A 126 3.26 -11.92 3.20
C ILE A 126 4.78 -11.75 3.21
N ASP A 127 5.43 -11.99 2.07
CA ASP A 127 6.87 -11.85 1.90
C ASP A 127 7.32 -10.41 2.20
N THR A 128 6.57 -9.40 1.75
CA THR A 128 6.90 -8.00 2.06
C THR A 128 6.86 -7.73 3.56
N VAL A 129 5.85 -8.23 4.29
CA VAL A 129 5.79 -8.11 5.75
C VAL A 129 6.97 -8.83 6.43
N LEU A 130 7.35 -10.01 5.93
CA LEU A 130 8.44 -10.79 6.51
C LEU A 130 9.81 -10.15 6.31
N GLU A 131 10.06 -9.58 5.13
CA GLU A 131 11.31 -8.88 4.82
C GLU A 131 11.41 -7.50 5.50
N ALA A 132 10.27 -6.88 5.85
CA ALA A 132 10.22 -5.58 6.51
C ALA A 132 10.33 -5.61 8.04
N LYS A 133 10.40 -6.80 8.66
CA LYS A 133 10.58 -6.97 10.11
C LYS A 133 12.02 -6.72 10.54
#